data_AF-A0A7Z3CGX1-F1
#
_entry.id   AF-A0A7Z3CGX1-F1
#
_cell.length_a   1.000
_cell.length_b   1.000
_cell.length_c   1.000
_cell.angle_alpha   90.00
_cell.angle_beta   90.00
_cell.angle_gamma   90.00
#
_symmetry.space_group_name_H-M   'P 1'
#
loop_
_entity.id
_entity.type
_entity.pdbx_description
1 polymer ?
#
loop_
_entity_poly.entity_id
_entity_poly.type
_entity_poly.pdbx_seq_one_letter_code
_entity_poly.pdbx_strand_id
1 'polypeptide(L)'
;MSKHDFQLAYTIKPRDPERDEPDAAQARHHLRENLGLDTVEHIETTLLGLVQLASTTADDRVREAERVVRERIHAELKRLHVLSSVKFYGSLMVSGLGPAIRLDIL
;
A
#
# COMPACT_ATOMS: atom_id res chain seq x y z
N MET A 1 3.35 21.68 4.36
CA MET A 1 2.81 20.32 4.22
C MET A 1 1.40 20.41 3.67
N SER A 2 1.10 19.69 2.59
CA SER A 2 -0.23 19.59 2.00
C SER A 2 -0.78 18.18 2.20
N LYS A 3 -2.10 18.08 2.47
CA LYS A 3 -2.81 16.80 2.58
C LYS A 3 -3.40 16.45 1.21
N HIS A 4 -3.24 15.20 0.81
CA HIS A 4 -3.78 14.67 -0.43
C HIS A 4 -4.50 13.36 -0.16
N ASP A 5 -5.70 13.19 -0.73
CA ASP A 5 -6.35 11.89 -0.79
C ASP A 5 -5.55 10.96 -1.69
N PHE A 6 -5.49 9.69 -1.31
CA PHE A 6 -4.94 8.64 -2.13
C PHE A 6 -5.87 7.44 -2.21
N GLN A 7 -5.71 6.71 -3.31
CA GLN A 7 -6.28 5.39 -3.50
C GLN A 7 -5.14 4.42 -3.84
N LEU A 8 -5.04 3.33 -3.09
CA LEU A 8 -4.06 2.27 -3.30
C LEU A 8 -4.80 0.98 -3.66
N ALA A 9 -4.74 0.60 -4.93
CA ALA A 9 -5.13 -0.73 -5.36
C ALA A 9 -3.95 -1.69 -5.16
N TYR A 10 -4.15 -2.86 -4.58
CA TYR A 10 -3.05 -3.78 -4.25
C TYR A 10 -3.35 -5.26 -4.50
N THR A 11 -2.30 -6.07 -4.51
CA THR A 11 -2.36 -7.52 -4.51
C THR A 11 -1.20 -8.08 -3.70
N ILE A 12 -1.48 -9.08 -2.87
CA ILE A 12 -0.47 -9.83 -2.14
C ILE A 12 -0.45 -11.26 -2.66
N LYS A 13 0.72 -11.72 -3.08
CA LYS A 13 0.96 -13.08 -3.53
C LYS A 13 1.90 -13.80 -2.57
N PRO A 14 1.68 -15.10 -2.30
CA PRO A 14 2.70 -15.91 -1.65
C PRO A 14 3.95 -16.00 -2.54
N ARG A 15 5.12 -16.18 -1.94
CA ARG A 15 6.34 -16.53 -2.69
C ARG A 15 6.31 -17.98 -3.12
N ASP A 16 5.89 -18.86 -2.21
CA ASP A 16 5.61 -20.27 -2.46
C ASP A 16 4.11 -20.53 -2.22
N PRO A 17 3.29 -20.80 -3.26
CA PRO A 17 1.85 -21.01 -3.10
C PRO A 17 1.46 -22.18 -2.19
N GLU A 18 2.30 -23.20 -2.03
CA GLU A 18 1.97 -24.35 -1.17
C GLU A 18 2.28 -24.08 0.30
N ARG A 19 3.32 -23.28 0.56
CA ARG A 19 3.81 -23.02 1.92
C ARG A 19 3.33 -21.68 2.49
N ASP A 20 3.31 -20.64 1.67
CA ASP A 20 3.22 -19.23 2.11
C ASP A 20 1.83 -18.62 1.89
N GLU A 21 0.86 -19.37 1.35
CA GLU A 21 -0.51 -18.89 1.14
C GLU A 21 -1.22 -18.48 2.44
N PRO A 22 -1.06 -19.17 3.59
CA PRO A 22 -1.62 -18.71 4.86
C PRO A 22 -1.13 -17.30 5.25
N ASP A 23 0.16 -17.01 5.07
CA ASP A 23 0.76 -15.71 5.34
C ASP A 23 0.21 -14.64 4.38
N ALA A 24 0.07 -14.98 3.10
CA ALA A 24 -0.52 -14.08 2.11
C ALA A 24 -2.00 -13.78 2.42
N ALA A 25 -2.78 -14.77 2.85
CA ALA A 25 -4.17 -14.60 3.25
C ALA A 25 -4.29 -13.74 4.51
N GLN A 26 -3.45 -13.97 5.52
CA GLN A 26 -3.39 -13.15 6.73
C GLN A 26 -3.04 -11.69 6.39
N ALA A 27 -2.05 -11.48 5.52
CA ALA A 27 -1.65 -10.15 5.09
C ALA A 27 -2.78 -9.41 4.36
N ARG A 28 -3.49 -10.08 3.45
CA ARG A 28 -4.65 -9.49 2.74
C ARG A 28 -5.74 -9.08 3.71
N HIS A 29 -6.09 -9.96 4.65
CA HIS A 29 -7.10 -9.68 5.67
C HIS A 29 -6.68 -8.51 6.57
N HIS A 30 -5.43 -8.51 7.03
CA HIS A 30 -4.91 -7.46 7.90
C HIS A 30 -4.90 -6.07 7.24
N LEU A 31 -4.44 -5.98 5.99
CA LEU A 31 -4.43 -4.70 5.28
C LEU A 31 -5.86 -4.17 5.06
N ARG A 32 -6.83 -5.07 4.89
CA ARG A 32 -8.24 -4.72 4.70
C ARG A 32 -8.90 -4.21 5.98
N GLU A 33 -8.74 -4.90 7.10
CA GLU A 33 -9.50 -4.61 8.32
C GLU A 33 -8.77 -3.68 9.32
N ASN A 34 -7.43 -3.74 9.35
CA ASN A 34 -6.67 -3.22 10.50
C ASN A 34 -5.81 -1.98 10.20
N LEU A 35 -5.84 -1.46 8.97
CA LEU A 35 -5.01 -0.30 8.60
C LEU A 35 -5.59 1.05 9.02
N GLY A 36 -6.84 1.09 9.50
CA GLY A 36 -7.56 2.33 9.78
C GLY A 36 -7.72 3.21 8.54
N LEU A 37 -7.83 2.57 7.37
CA LEU A 37 -8.07 3.18 6.07
C LEU A 37 -9.46 2.77 5.60
N ASP A 38 -10.18 3.72 5.00
CA ASP A 38 -11.48 3.40 4.42
C ASP A 38 -11.27 2.51 3.20
N THR A 39 -12.08 1.46 3.06
CA THR A 39 -12.15 0.65 1.84
C THR A 39 -13.31 1.16 0.99
N VAL A 40 -13.17 1.12 -0.34
CA VAL A 40 -14.36 1.31 -1.21
C VAL A 40 -15.31 0.15 -0.95
N GLU A 41 -16.59 0.43 -0.66
CA GLU A 41 -17.61 -0.61 -0.50
C GLU A 41 -17.52 -1.60 -1.67
N HIS A 42 -17.33 -2.89 -1.35
CA HIS A 42 -17.21 -4.00 -2.30
C HIS A 42 -15.91 -4.12 -3.12
N ILE A 43 -14.85 -3.34 -2.85
CA ILE A 43 -13.51 -3.57 -3.45
C ILE A 43 -12.46 -3.82 -2.36
N GLU A 44 -12.30 -5.09 -2.00
CA GLU A 44 -11.43 -5.55 -0.90
C GLU A 44 -9.93 -5.26 -1.10
N THR A 45 -9.50 -4.96 -2.32
CA THR A 45 -8.10 -4.70 -2.68
C THR A 45 -7.80 -3.21 -2.86
N THR A 46 -8.67 -2.32 -2.38
CA THR A 46 -8.48 -0.88 -2.49
C THR A 46 -8.50 -0.22 -1.12
N LEU A 47 -7.42 0.50 -0.80
CA LEU A 47 -7.27 1.30 0.42
C LEU A 47 -7.36 2.78 0.08
N LEU A 48 -8.20 3.52 0.80
CA LEU A 48 -8.34 4.97 0.70
C LEU A 48 -7.73 5.62 1.93
N GLY A 49 -7.06 6.76 1.76
CA GLY A 49 -6.52 7.49 2.89
C GLY A 49 -5.97 8.85 2.54
N LEU A 50 -5.33 9.47 3.54
CA LEU A 50 -4.65 10.75 3.39
C LEU A 50 -3.14 10.55 3.48
N VAL A 51 -2.41 11.23 2.61
CA VAL A 51 -0.95 11.37 2.68
C VAL A 51 -0.59 12.85 2.86
N GLN A 52 0.34 13.11 3.78
CA GLN A 52 0.89 14.44 3.99
C GLN A 52 2.22 14.55 3.25
N LEU A 53 2.32 15.53 2.37
CA LEU A 53 3.49 15.77 1.55
C LEU A 53 4.11 17.12 1.92
N ALA A 54 5.42 17.14 2.12
CA ALA A 54 6.17 18.35 2.47
C ALA A 54 6.78 19.03 1.25
N SER A 55 7.06 18.29 0.17
CA SER A 55 7.77 18.85 -0.97
C SER A 55 6.94 19.85 -1.79
N THR A 56 7.64 20.78 -2.41
CA THR A 56 7.07 21.88 -3.22
C THR A 56 7.03 21.58 -4.71
N THR A 57 7.88 20.68 -5.21
CA THR A 57 7.90 20.29 -6.63
C THR A 57 6.94 19.12 -6.88
N ALA A 58 6.48 18.94 -8.13
CA ALA A 58 5.61 17.80 -8.47
C ALA A 58 6.36 16.47 -8.37
N ASP A 59 7.56 16.38 -8.94
CA ASP A 59 8.35 15.15 -8.98
C ASP A 59 8.76 14.67 -7.58
N ASP A 60 9.14 15.59 -6.69
CA ASP A 60 9.48 15.23 -5.32
C ASP A 60 8.24 14.80 -4.53
N ARG A 61 7.07 15.40 -4.78
CA ARG A 61 5.81 14.97 -4.16
C ARG A 61 5.43 13.55 -4.58
N VAL A 62 5.68 13.18 -5.84
CA VAL A 62 5.48 11.80 -6.34
C VAL A 62 6.39 10.83 -5.59
N ARG A 63 7.70 11.11 -5.51
CA ARG A 63 8.66 10.27 -4.77
C ARG A 63 8.35 10.19 -3.27
N GLU A 64 7.94 11.30 -2.68
CA GLU A 64 7.57 11.38 -1.28
C GLU A 64 6.31 10.55 -0.99
N ALA A 65 5.28 10.67 -1.83
CA ALA A 65 4.05 9.88 -1.69
C ALA A 65 4.33 8.38 -1.82
N GLU A 66 5.13 7.99 -2.82
CA GLU A 66 5.60 6.61 -2.99
C GLU A 66 6.25 6.11 -1.70
N ARG A 67 7.27 6.83 -1.21
CA ARG A 67 8.04 6.46 -0.04
C ARG A 67 7.17 6.32 1.20
N VAL A 68 6.34 7.31 1.50
CA VAL A 68 5.50 7.33 2.72
C VAL A 68 4.50 6.19 2.73
N VAL A 69 3.81 5.96 1.61
CA VAL A 69 2.82 4.88 1.54
C VAL A 69 3.51 3.52 1.55
N ARG A 70 4.63 3.36 0.83
CA ARG A 70 5.44 2.13 0.85
C ARG A 70 5.92 1.76 2.25
N GLU A 71 6.48 2.73 2.98
CA GLU A 71 6.97 2.54 4.34
C GLU A 71 5.85 2.09 5.29
N ARG A 72 4.65 2.68 5.15
CA ARG A 72 3.48 2.28 5.94
C ARG A 72 3.07 0.83 5.67
N ILE A 73 2.93 0.44 4.40
CA ILE A 73 2.58 -0.94 4.04
C ILE A 73 3.67 -1.91 4.49
N HIS A 74 4.94 -1.57 4.25
CA HIS A 74 6.07 -2.38 4.68
C HIS A 74 6.08 -2.60 6.20
N ALA A 75 5.78 -1.57 7.00
CA ALA A 75 5.72 -1.68 8.44
C ALA A 75 4.62 -2.66 8.91
N GLU A 76 3.44 -2.65 8.26
CA GLU A 76 2.36 -3.59 8.59
C GLU A 76 2.73 -5.03 8.21
N LEU A 77 3.28 -5.25 7.01
CA LEU A 77 3.76 -6.59 6.61
C LEU A 77 4.90 -7.09 7.53
N LYS A 78 5.77 -6.18 7.97
CA LYS A 78 6.82 -6.50 8.95
C LYS A 78 6.23 -6.92 10.30
N ARG A 79 5.20 -6.20 10.78
CA ARG A 79 4.53 -6.50 12.06
C ARG A 79 3.88 -7.88 12.05
N LEU A 80 3.38 -8.33 10.89
CA LEU A 80 2.85 -9.67 10.70
C LEU A 80 3.93 -10.75 10.52
N HIS A 81 5.20 -10.38 10.40
CA HIS A 81 6.33 -11.28 10.13
C HIS A 81 6.25 -12.02 8.78
N VAL A 82 5.55 -11.47 7.78
CA VAL A 82 5.31 -12.13 6.48
C VAL A 82 6.21 -11.64 5.33
N LEU A 83 7.12 -10.69 5.56
CA LEU A 83 7.95 -10.08 4.49
C LEU A 83 8.79 -11.10 3.71
N SER A 84 9.21 -12.20 4.35
CA SER A 84 9.98 -13.28 3.73
C SER A 84 9.12 -14.29 2.97
N SER A 85 7.80 -14.27 3.13
CA SER A 85 6.86 -15.26 2.57
C SER A 85 5.91 -14.67 1.53
N VAL A 86 5.79 -13.34 1.45
CA VAL A 86 4.88 -12.68 0.50
C VAL A 86 5.58 -11.68 -0.43
N LYS A 87 4.90 -11.35 -1.53
CA LYS A 87 5.19 -10.24 -2.44
C LYS A 87 3.99 -9.31 -2.47
N PHE A 88 4.22 -8.02 -2.30
CA PHE A 88 3.20 -6.98 -2.42
C PHE A 88 3.38 -6.22 -3.73
N TYR A 89 2.27 -6.00 -4.43
CA TYR A 89 2.19 -5.18 -5.63
C TYR A 89 1.08 -4.14 -5.43
N GLY A 90 1.34 -2.90 -5.80
CA GLY A 90 0.44 -1.78 -5.57
C GLY A 90 0.45 -0.76 -6.70
N SER A 91 -0.70 -0.13 -6.90
CA SER A 91 -0.92 1.02 -7.77
C SER A 91 -1.53 2.15 -6.94
N LEU A 92 -0.72 3.16 -6.66
CA LEU A 92 -1.05 4.32 -5.84
C LEU A 92 -1.46 5.49 -6.72
N MET A 93 -2.69 5.96 -6.58
CA MET A 93 -3.15 7.22 -7.13
C MET A 93 -3.21 8.26 -6.01
N VAL A 94 -2.68 9.45 -6.25
CA VAL A 94 -2.71 10.56 -5.29
C VAL A 94 -3.31 11.78 -5.96
N SER A 95 -4.29 12.39 -5.30
CA SER A 95 -5.00 13.57 -5.80
C SER A 95 -4.02 14.69 -6.13
N GLY A 96 -4.05 15.14 -7.39
CA GLY A 96 -3.21 16.23 -7.89
C GLY A 96 -1.77 15.85 -8.26
N LEU A 97 -1.37 14.57 -8.18
CA LEU A 97 -0.03 14.12 -8.59
C LEU A 97 0.02 13.43 -9.97
N GLY A 98 -1.12 13.30 -10.66
CA GLY A 98 -1.18 12.81 -12.03
C GLY A 98 -1.26 11.27 -12.12
N PRO A 99 -0.41 10.60 -12.90
CA PRO A 99 -0.48 9.15 -13.12
C PRO A 99 -0.34 8.31 -11.86
N ALA A 100 -0.77 7.06 -11.94
CA ALA A 100 -0.58 6.10 -10.87
C ALA A 100 0.91 5.74 -10.66
N ILE A 101 1.31 5.67 -9.40
CA ILE A 101 2.64 5.32 -8.93
C ILE A 101 2.66 3.82 -8.60
N ARG A 102 3.63 3.08 -9.13
CA ARG A 102 3.78 1.65 -8.79
C ARG A 102 4.50 1.47 -7.46
N LEU A 103 4.05 0.51 -6.67
CA LEU A 103 4.57 0.21 -5.34
C LEU A 103 4.78 -1.29 -5.16
N ASP A 104 6.04 -1.72 -5.11
CA ASP A 104 6.37 -3.14 -4.94
C ASP A 104 7.21 -3.36 -3.66
N ILE A 105 6.88 -4.42 -2.92
CA ILE A 105 7.68 -4.94 -1.80
C ILE A 105 7.92 -6.43 -2.09
N LEU A 106 9.18 -6.75 -2.44
CA LEU A 106 9.59 -8.03 -3.04
C LEU A 106 10.62 -8.77 -2.23
#